data_AF-A0A958C0U1-F1
#
_entry.id   AF-A0A958C0U1-F1
#
_cell.length_a   1.000
_cell.length_b   1.000
_cell.length_c   1.000
_cell.angle_alpha   90.00
_cell.angle_beta   90.00
_cell.angle_gamma   90.00
#
_symmetry.space_group_name_H-M   'P 1'
#
loop_
_entity.id
_entity.type
_entity.pdbx_description
1 polymer ?
#
loop_
_entity_poly.entity_id
_entity_poly.type
_entity_poly.pdbx_seq_one_letter_code
_entity_poly.pdbx_strand_id
1 'polypeptide(L)'
;FPVKIHSTSIADRYLHSLFKREQPIHAPIKPKYITAHNTISLDGNALLVIAALNYAARSGDDEFVETHWSALKRAVIWLEDHALEDDGLLHQAAFADWADSIARSGRVLYTNVLYWKALHELALAAPLYSSADDESYFRDKARQLKASINAHFWRQDLGYYVTNEIFDNLSSSGNLLAIAWEMTTPDQAESILDCMDEFDMANPVPTQVVHRAYPNKFVALENRWGGIANYHTSAAWLWLGGWHIIALARMERFMEAELLLYRLSNVIVRDGAVHEVYAPDGFHLSSFWYTSEAPLTWSAGMVVYAHYVYQRHVQKLHNGATISEN
;
A
#
# COMPACT_ATOMS: atom_id res chain seq x y z
N PHE A 1 -16.57 -2.12 2.32
CA PHE A 1 -16.31 -0.80 2.94
C PHE A 1 -15.12 -0.96 3.85
N PRO A 2 -14.01 -0.21 3.70
CA PRO A 2 -12.95 -0.26 4.68
C PRO A 2 -13.45 0.35 5.97
N VAL A 3 -13.68 -0.51 6.94
CA VAL A 3 -14.08 -0.14 8.28
C VAL A 3 -12.81 0.34 8.98
N LYS A 4 -12.59 1.67 9.08
CA LYS A 4 -11.73 2.19 10.15
C LYS A 4 -12.49 1.95 11.46
N ILE A 5 -11.97 1.03 12.24
CA ILE A 5 -12.54 0.56 13.51
C ILE A 5 -12.21 1.61 14.57
N HIS A 6 -13.22 2.25 15.17
CA HIS A 6 -13.01 3.05 16.38
C HIS A 6 -13.96 2.68 17.50
N SER A 7 -13.38 2.51 18.68
CA SER A 7 -14.05 2.31 19.95
C SER A 7 -14.13 3.60 20.80
N THR A 8 -13.49 4.70 20.38
CA THR A 8 -13.17 5.85 21.26
C THR A 8 -13.31 7.21 20.58
N SER A 9 -13.74 8.24 21.33
CA SER A 9 -13.85 9.63 20.85
C SER A 9 -12.47 10.32 20.71
N ILE A 10 -12.41 11.48 20.05
CA ILE A 10 -11.16 12.27 19.94
C ILE A 10 -10.63 12.67 21.32
N ALA A 11 -11.52 13.09 22.23
CA ALA A 11 -11.17 13.43 23.60
C ALA A 11 -10.62 12.22 24.36
N ASP A 12 -11.25 11.05 24.18
CA ASP A 12 -10.79 9.80 24.79
C ASP A 12 -9.39 9.43 24.27
N ARG A 13 -9.14 9.52 22.96
CA ARG A 13 -7.81 9.25 22.41
C ARG A 13 -6.74 10.17 22.97
N TYR A 14 -7.04 11.46 23.09
CA TYR A 14 -6.11 12.42 23.67
C TYR A 14 -5.82 12.09 25.14
N LEU A 15 -6.84 11.75 25.92
CA LEU A 15 -6.67 11.34 27.32
C LEU A 15 -5.90 10.02 27.43
N HIS A 16 -6.22 9.02 26.61
CA HIS A 16 -5.52 7.74 26.57
C HIS A 16 -4.04 7.92 26.21
N SER A 17 -3.74 8.74 25.19
CA SER A 17 -2.38 9.08 24.77
C SER A 17 -1.62 9.83 25.88
N LEU A 18 -2.22 10.88 26.44
CA LEU A 18 -1.63 11.71 27.51
C LEU A 18 -1.31 10.88 28.76
N PHE A 19 -2.18 9.93 29.12
CA PHE A 19 -2.01 9.07 30.30
C PHE A 19 -1.34 7.72 30.00
N LYS A 20 -0.86 7.50 28.77
CA LYS A 20 -0.28 6.21 28.32
C LYS A 20 -1.17 5.00 28.65
N ARG A 21 -2.49 5.15 28.51
CA ARG A 21 -3.48 4.10 28.79
C ARG A 21 -3.81 3.35 27.51
N GLU A 22 -3.78 2.02 27.57
CA GLU A 22 -4.29 1.16 26.49
C GLU A 22 -5.76 1.45 26.21
N GLN A 23 -6.14 1.46 24.92
CA GLN A 23 -7.54 1.60 24.54
C GLN A 23 -8.29 0.29 24.80
N PRO A 24 -9.56 0.36 25.25
CA PRO A 24 -10.34 -0.83 25.53
C PRO A 24 -10.60 -1.64 24.25
N ILE A 25 -10.14 -2.89 24.25
CA ILE A 25 -10.30 -3.85 23.14
C ILE A 25 -11.68 -4.54 23.09
N HIS A 26 -12.50 -4.35 24.13
CA HIS A 26 -13.82 -4.98 24.26
C HIS A 26 -14.98 -4.07 23.85
N ALA A 27 -14.70 -2.80 23.55
CA ALA A 27 -15.72 -1.88 23.10
C ALA A 27 -16.24 -2.30 21.70
N PRO A 28 -17.56 -2.28 21.47
CA PRO A 28 -18.11 -2.63 20.17
C PRO A 28 -17.50 -1.76 19.07
N ILE A 29 -16.89 -2.43 18.11
CA ILE A 29 -16.27 -1.80 16.95
C ILE A 29 -17.38 -1.13 16.13
N LYS A 30 -17.27 0.19 15.95
CA LYS A 30 -18.17 0.94 15.07
C LYS A 30 -17.45 1.30 13.77
N PRO A 31 -18.08 1.10 12.61
CA PRO A 31 -17.51 1.51 11.34
C PRO A 31 -17.49 3.04 11.24
N LYS A 32 -16.34 3.59 10.87
CA LYS A 32 -16.22 4.97 10.41
C LYS A 32 -16.06 4.98 8.89
N TYR A 33 -17.03 5.57 8.19
CA TYR A 33 -17.07 5.64 6.72
C TYR A 33 -16.39 6.88 6.13
N ILE A 34 -16.03 7.83 7.00
CA ILE A 34 -15.42 9.11 6.64
C ILE A 34 -14.15 9.29 7.48
N THR A 35 -13.06 9.77 6.87
CA THR A 35 -11.78 10.01 7.53
C THR A 35 -11.85 11.16 8.56
N ALA A 36 -10.73 11.49 9.21
CA ALA A 36 -10.66 12.68 10.06
C ALA A 36 -10.81 13.99 9.24
N HIS A 37 -10.43 13.95 7.96
CA HIS A 37 -10.47 15.08 7.03
C HIS A 37 -11.79 15.18 6.24
N ASN A 38 -12.85 14.51 6.71
CA ASN A 38 -14.15 14.48 6.05
C ASN A 38 -14.11 13.93 4.60
N THR A 39 -13.24 12.97 4.33
CA THR A 39 -13.09 12.33 3.01
C THR A 39 -13.43 10.85 3.03
N ILE A 40 -13.65 10.27 1.85
CA ILE A 40 -13.93 8.85 1.67
C ILE A 40 -12.64 8.16 1.24
N SER A 41 -12.24 7.10 1.94
CA SER A 41 -11.05 6.31 1.62
C SER A 41 -11.38 5.24 0.58
N LEU A 42 -10.89 5.41 -0.64
CA LEU A 42 -11.16 4.46 -1.74
C LEU A 42 -10.28 3.22 -1.64
N ASP A 43 -9.02 3.40 -1.24
CA ASP A 43 -7.99 2.38 -1.13
C ASP A 43 -8.42 1.17 -0.29
N GLY A 44 -9.04 1.41 0.85
CA GLY A 44 -9.42 0.33 1.74
C GLY A 44 -10.53 -0.58 1.17
N ASN A 45 -11.36 -0.10 0.25
CA ASN A 45 -12.35 -0.95 -0.43
C ASN A 45 -11.66 -1.93 -1.38
N ALA A 46 -10.70 -1.43 -2.15
CA ALA A 46 -9.87 -2.28 -3.00
C ALA A 46 -9.06 -3.28 -2.18
N LEU A 47 -8.38 -2.82 -1.11
CA LEU A 47 -7.59 -3.68 -0.21
C LEU A 47 -8.43 -4.80 0.42
N LEU A 48 -9.67 -4.54 0.81
CA LEU A 48 -10.56 -5.57 1.36
C LEU A 48 -10.81 -6.69 0.34
N VAL A 49 -11.08 -6.34 -0.91
CA VAL A 49 -11.34 -7.32 -1.97
C VAL A 49 -10.09 -8.12 -2.31
N ILE A 50 -8.94 -7.44 -2.42
CA ILE A 50 -7.64 -8.09 -2.63
C ILE A 50 -7.34 -9.07 -1.50
N ALA A 51 -7.51 -8.65 -0.24
CA ALA A 51 -7.24 -9.50 0.92
C ALA A 51 -8.19 -10.69 1.01
N ALA A 52 -9.49 -10.49 0.76
CA ALA A 52 -10.50 -11.55 0.80
C ALA A 52 -10.23 -12.64 -0.25
N LEU A 53 -9.92 -12.25 -1.49
CA LEU A 53 -9.63 -13.20 -2.56
C LEU A 53 -8.26 -13.86 -2.36
N ASN A 54 -7.26 -13.13 -1.85
CA ASN A 54 -5.98 -13.72 -1.49
C ASN A 54 -6.11 -14.75 -0.36
N TYR A 55 -6.93 -14.47 0.66
CA TYR A 55 -7.23 -15.41 1.73
C TYR A 55 -7.80 -16.72 1.13
N ALA A 56 -8.88 -16.62 0.37
CA ALA A 56 -9.55 -17.79 -0.20
C ALA A 56 -8.63 -18.61 -1.11
N ALA A 57 -7.86 -17.94 -1.98
CA ALA A 57 -6.91 -18.62 -2.87
C ALA A 57 -5.80 -19.36 -2.08
N ARG A 58 -5.44 -18.89 -0.88
CA ARG A 58 -4.39 -19.51 -0.06
C ARG A 58 -4.92 -20.56 0.92
N SER A 59 -6.15 -20.41 1.40
CA SER A 59 -6.78 -21.35 2.34
C SER A 59 -7.54 -22.48 1.65
N GLY A 60 -7.97 -22.27 0.39
CA GLY A 60 -8.94 -23.14 -0.28
C GLY A 60 -10.36 -23.00 0.29
N ASP A 61 -10.66 -21.89 0.97
CA ASP A 61 -11.96 -21.61 1.57
C ASP A 61 -12.94 -21.06 0.52
N ASP A 62 -13.41 -21.97 -0.34
CA ASP A 62 -14.34 -21.65 -1.42
C ASP A 62 -15.69 -21.13 -0.88
N GLU A 63 -16.17 -21.70 0.23
CA GLU A 63 -17.44 -21.31 0.88
C GLU A 63 -17.42 -19.83 1.31
N PHE A 64 -16.29 -19.32 1.78
CA PHE A 64 -16.12 -17.91 2.10
C PHE A 64 -16.34 -17.03 0.87
N VAL A 65 -15.78 -17.40 -0.29
CA VAL A 65 -15.95 -16.61 -1.52
C VAL A 65 -17.37 -16.71 -2.02
N GLU A 66 -17.97 -17.91 -2.08
CA GLU A 66 -19.36 -18.09 -2.50
C GLU A 66 -20.33 -17.24 -1.66
N THR A 67 -20.12 -17.24 -0.34
CA THR A 67 -20.94 -16.47 0.62
C THR A 67 -20.80 -14.96 0.40
N HIS A 68 -19.59 -14.49 0.08
CA HIS A 68 -19.28 -13.06 0.02
C HIS A 68 -19.14 -12.48 -1.39
N TRP A 69 -19.22 -13.30 -2.44
CA TRP A 69 -18.95 -12.93 -3.82
C TRP A 69 -19.71 -11.69 -4.26
N SER A 70 -21.03 -11.70 -4.04
CA SER A 70 -21.90 -10.58 -4.37
C SER A 70 -21.50 -9.29 -3.64
N ALA A 71 -20.98 -9.38 -2.42
CA ALA A 71 -20.50 -8.21 -1.67
C ALA A 71 -19.15 -7.72 -2.19
N LEU A 72 -18.23 -8.62 -2.54
CA LEU A 72 -16.93 -8.28 -3.13
C LEU A 72 -17.10 -7.57 -4.48
N LYS A 73 -17.97 -8.09 -5.35
CA LYS A 73 -18.33 -7.44 -6.62
C LYS A 73 -18.88 -6.04 -6.40
N ARG A 74 -19.86 -5.88 -5.51
CA ARG A 74 -20.44 -4.56 -5.20
C ARG A 74 -19.40 -3.58 -4.66
N ALA A 75 -18.42 -4.06 -3.88
CA ALA A 75 -17.36 -3.21 -3.35
C ALA A 75 -16.46 -2.63 -4.46
N VAL A 76 -16.16 -3.41 -5.51
CA VAL A 76 -15.40 -2.93 -6.67
C VAL A 76 -16.24 -2.08 -7.62
N ILE A 77 -17.49 -2.48 -7.90
CA ILE A 77 -18.40 -1.68 -8.74
C ILE A 77 -18.64 -0.29 -8.12
N TRP A 78 -18.74 -0.20 -6.80
CA TRP A 78 -18.86 1.09 -6.11
C TRP A 78 -17.63 2.00 -6.31
N LEU A 79 -16.43 1.45 -6.53
CA LEU A 79 -15.26 2.27 -6.89
C LEU A 79 -15.46 2.92 -8.26
N GLU A 80 -16.17 2.28 -9.19
CA GLU A 80 -16.45 2.83 -10.52
C GLU A 80 -17.24 4.15 -10.46
N ASP A 81 -18.09 4.34 -9.45
CA ASP A 81 -18.81 5.60 -9.23
C ASP A 81 -17.87 6.79 -8.92
N HIS A 82 -16.58 6.51 -8.68
CA HIS A 82 -15.53 7.50 -8.43
C HIS A 82 -14.57 7.67 -9.62
N ALA A 83 -14.82 6.99 -10.75
CA ALA A 83 -14.16 7.26 -12.01
C ALA A 83 -14.96 8.34 -12.77
N LEU A 84 -14.42 9.56 -12.81
CA LEU A 84 -15.16 10.74 -13.31
C LEU A 84 -15.05 10.94 -14.83
N GLU A 85 -14.09 10.27 -15.47
CA GLU A 85 -13.76 10.44 -16.88
C GLU A 85 -13.75 9.07 -17.59
N ASP A 86 -13.73 9.10 -18.93
CA ASP A 86 -13.78 7.89 -19.77
C ASP A 86 -12.51 7.02 -19.69
N ASP A 87 -11.48 7.50 -18.98
CA ASP A 87 -10.25 6.76 -18.72
C ASP A 87 -10.41 5.66 -17.66
N GLY A 88 -11.52 5.67 -16.91
CA GLY A 88 -11.81 4.71 -15.84
C GLY A 88 -10.94 4.87 -14.59
N LEU A 89 -10.10 5.91 -14.50
CA LEU A 89 -9.25 6.16 -13.34
C LEU A 89 -10.08 6.75 -12.19
N LEU A 90 -9.82 6.26 -10.98
CA LEU A 90 -10.43 6.80 -9.77
C LEU A 90 -9.90 8.19 -9.47
N HIS A 91 -10.82 9.09 -9.14
CA HIS A 91 -10.53 10.40 -8.57
C HIS A 91 -10.82 10.39 -7.07
N GLN A 92 -9.90 10.96 -6.30
CA GLN A 92 -10.03 11.07 -4.86
C GLN A 92 -9.89 12.51 -4.36
N ALA A 93 -10.50 12.81 -3.22
CA ALA A 93 -10.29 14.06 -2.51
C ALA A 93 -8.91 14.11 -1.84
N ALA A 94 -8.51 15.28 -1.34
CA ALA A 94 -7.32 15.41 -0.50
C ALA A 94 -7.41 14.49 0.73
N PHE A 95 -6.31 13.88 1.17
CA PHE A 95 -6.25 13.04 2.38
C PHE A 95 -7.15 11.78 2.34
N ALA A 96 -7.42 11.24 1.14
CA ALA A 96 -8.40 10.18 0.90
C ALA A 96 -7.80 8.77 0.73
N ASP A 97 -6.57 8.56 1.16
CA ASP A 97 -5.89 7.26 1.14
C ASP A 97 -4.96 7.12 2.34
N TRP A 98 -4.16 6.05 2.39
CA TRP A 98 -3.19 5.80 3.46
C TRP A 98 -2.31 6.99 3.84
N ALA A 99 -1.93 7.86 2.88
CA ALA A 99 -1.12 9.05 3.14
C ALA A 99 -2.02 10.23 3.56
N ASP A 100 -2.86 10.00 4.58
CA ASP A 100 -3.93 10.91 5.01
C ASP A 100 -3.46 12.22 5.65
N SER A 101 -2.15 12.51 5.64
CA SER A 101 -1.60 13.81 6.01
C SER A 101 -1.10 14.65 4.83
N ILE A 102 -1.24 14.15 3.59
CA ILE A 102 -0.85 14.85 2.36
C ILE A 102 -2.09 15.07 1.50
N ALA A 103 -2.29 16.31 1.07
CA ALA A 103 -3.40 16.73 0.23
C ALA A 103 -3.21 16.32 -1.24
N ARG A 104 -3.00 15.02 -1.50
CA ARG A 104 -3.03 14.44 -2.85
C ARG A 104 -4.48 14.27 -3.28
N SER A 105 -4.84 14.80 -4.43
CA SER A 105 -6.19 14.77 -4.97
C SER A 105 -6.19 14.48 -6.47
N GLY A 106 -7.38 14.21 -7.02
CA GLY A 106 -7.55 13.80 -8.41
C GLY A 106 -7.15 12.34 -8.59
N ARG A 107 -6.51 12.02 -9.71
CA ARG A 107 -5.98 10.68 -9.99
C ARG A 107 -4.70 10.46 -9.20
N VAL A 108 -4.69 9.51 -8.26
CA VAL A 108 -3.48 9.13 -7.50
C VAL A 108 -3.07 7.71 -7.87
N LEU A 109 -1.77 7.52 -8.17
CA LEU A 109 -1.21 6.24 -8.63
C LEU A 109 -1.56 5.09 -7.68
N TYR A 110 -1.26 5.24 -6.39
CA TYR A 110 -1.47 4.20 -5.38
C TYR A 110 -2.89 3.64 -5.40
N THR A 111 -3.90 4.51 -5.33
CA THR A 111 -5.31 4.13 -5.30
C THR A 111 -5.73 3.43 -6.58
N ASN A 112 -5.22 3.88 -7.74
CA ASN A 112 -5.53 3.27 -9.02
C ASN A 112 -4.84 1.91 -9.22
N VAL A 113 -3.62 1.72 -8.71
CA VAL A 113 -2.95 0.41 -8.69
C VAL A 113 -3.71 -0.60 -7.82
N LEU A 114 -4.23 -0.17 -6.66
CA LEU A 114 -5.10 -1.00 -5.83
C LEU A 114 -6.39 -1.38 -6.56
N TYR A 115 -7.04 -0.41 -7.20
CA TYR A 115 -8.27 -0.66 -7.93
C TYR A 115 -8.06 -1.65 -9.09
N TRP A 116 -6.97 -1.48 -9.85
CA TRP A 116 -6.55 -2.44 -10.85
C TRP A 116 -6.36 -3.84 -10.27
N LYS A 117 -5.67 -3.95 -9.14
CA LYS A 117 -5.43 -5.24 -8.51
C LYS A 117 -6.75 -5.88 -8.06
N ALA A 118 -7.69 -5.12 -7.51
CA ALA A 118 -9.00 -5.64 -7.10
C ALA A 118 -9.83 -6.16 -8.30
N LEU A 119 -9.84 -5.44 -9.42
CA LEU A 119 -10.47 -5.90 -10.67
C LEU A 119 -9.78 -7.17 -11.20
N HIS A 120 -8.46 -7.19 -11.17
CA HIS A 120 -7.67 -8.34 -11.61
C HIS A 120 -7.96 -9.59 -10.78
N GLU A 121 -7.99 -9.49 -9.44
CA GLU A 121 -8.32 -10.62 -8.57
C GLU A 121 -9.76 -11.12 -8.80
N LEU A 122 -10.73 -10.22 -8.99
CA LEU A 122 -12.10 -10.63 -9.34
C LEU A 122 -12.15 -11.35 -10.68
N ALA A 123 -11.40 -10.89 -11.69
CA ALA A 123 -11.32 -11.57 -12.98
C ALA A 123 -10.72 -12.98 -12.87
N LEU A 124 -9.73 -13.18 -12.00
CA LEU A 124 -9.15 -14.51 -11.74
C LEU A 124 -10.09 -15.44 -10.97
N ALA A 125 -10.87 -14.90 -10.05
CA ALA A 125 -11.79 -15.67 -9.22
C ALA A 125 -13.14 -15.97 -9.92
N ALA A 126 -13.57 -15.11 -10.85
CA ALA A 126 -14.88 -15.22 -11.52
C ALA A 126 -15.17 -16.58 -12.20
N PRO A 127 -14.20 -17.28 -12.85
CA PRO A 127 -14.45 -18.59 -13.43
C PRO A 127 -14.86 -19.67 -12.42
N LEU A 128 -14.47 -19.51 -11.15
CA LEU A 128 -14.75 -20.48 -10.08
C LEU A 128 -16.06 -20.17 -9.35
N TYR A 129 -16.38 -18.89 -9.19
CA TYR A 129 -17.46 -18.45 -8.29
C TYR A 129 -18.57 -17.66 -8.99
N SER A 130 -18.51 -17.53 -10.33
CA SER A 130 -19.47 -16.71 -11.07
C SER A 130 -19.66 -17.07 -12.55
N SER A 131 -20.06 -16.09 -13.37
CA SER A 131 -20.33 -16.26 -14.80
C SER A 131 -19.14 -15.83 -15.67
N ALA A 132 -19.12 -16.35 -16.91
CA ALA A 132 -18.17 -15.91 -17.93
C ALA A 132 -18.32 -14.42 -18.31
N ASP A 133 -19.53 -13.85 -18.12
CA ASP A 133 -19.78 -12.42 -18.34
C ASP A 133 -19.05 -11.56 -17.28
N ASP A 134 -19.07 -11.99 -16.01
CA ASP A 134 -18.35 -11.32 -14.93
C ASP A 134 -16.84 -11.40 -15.15
N GLU A 135 -16.33 -12.57 -15.53
CA GLU A 135 -14.92 -12.75 -15.88
C GLU A 135 -14.51 -11.77 -16.97
N SER A 136 -15.26 -11.72 -18.07
CA SER A 136 -14.97 -10.85 -19.22
C SER A 136 -15.01 -9.38 -18.82
N TYR A 137 -16.03 -8.96 -18.08
CA TYR A 137 -16.18 -7.59 -17.59
C TYR A 137 -15.01 -7.14 -16.71
N PHE A 138 -14.64 -7.91 -15.69
CA PHE A 138 -13.54 -7.55 -14.80
C PHE A 138 -12.19 -7.60 -15.50
N ARG A 139 -11.98 -8.58 -16.38
CA ARG A 139 -10.75 -8.72 -17.18
C ARG A 139 -10.56 -7.54 -18.12
N ASP A 140 -11.60 -7.13 -18.84
CA ASP A 140 -11.54 -6.01 -19.78
C ASP A 140 -11.34 -4.68 -19.04
N LYS A 141 -12.03 -4.46 -17.91
CA LYS A 141 -11.79 -3.28 -17.06
C LYS A 141 -10.38 -3.24 -16.50
N ALA A 142 -9.86 -4.37 -15.98
CA ALA A 142 -8.48 -4.42 -15.49
C ALA A 142 -7.48 -4.11 -16.61
N ARG A 143 -7.72 -4.59 -17.84
CA ARG A 143 -6.86 -4.29 -19.01
C ARG A 143 -6.92 -2.81 -19.38
N GLN A 144 -8.11 -2.23 -19.48
CA GLN A 144 -8.30 -0.81 -19.78
C GLN A 144 -7.63 0.06 -18.72
N LEU A 145 -7.88 -0.24 -17.44
CA LEU A 145 -7.33 0.52 -16.33
C LEU A 145 -5.80 0.45 -16.27
N LYS A 146 -5.20 -0.72 -16.54
CA LYS A 146 -3.73 -0.85 -16.68
C LYS A 146 -3.19 0.05 -17.80
N ALA A 147 -3.90 0.14 -18.93
CA ALA A 147 -3.51 1.02 -20.02
C ALA A 147 -3.63 2.50 -19.62
N SER A 148 -4.72 2.90 -18.95
CA SER A 148 -4.90 4.27 -18.44
C SER A 148 -3.85 4.63 -17.38
N ILE A 149 -3.51 3.72 -16.47
CA ILE A 149 -2.46 3.94 -15.48
C ILE A 149 -1.12 4.19 -16.19
N ASN A 150 -0.78 3.39 -17.20
CA ASN A 150 0.43 3.63 -17.99
C ASN A 150 0.38 4.96 -18.72
N ALA A 151 -0.73 5.31 -19.38
CA ALA A 151 -0.84 6.55 -20.13
C ALA A 151 -0.72 7.81 -19.26
N HIS A 152 -1.26 7.78 -18.03
CA HIS A 152 -1.32 8.97 -17.17
C HIS A 152 -0.14 9.10 -16.19
N PHE A 153 0.40 7.98 -15.69
CA PHE A 153 1.40 8.04 -14.63
C PHE A 153 2.81 7.69 -15.10
N TRP A 154 2.98 6.88 -16.16
CA TRP A 154 4.33 6.51 -16.61
C TRP A 154 5.02 7.71 -17.25
N ARG A 155 6.22 8.05 -16.76
CA ARG A 155 7.04 9.10 -17.34
C ARG A 155 8.32 8.51 -17.89
N GLN A 156 8.35 8.32 -19.20
CA GLN A 156 9.50 7.74 -19.91
C GLN A 156 10.80 8.54 -19.69
N ASP A 157 10.69 9.86 -19.53
CA ASP A 157 11.81 10.76 -19.26
C ASP A 157 12.34 10.67 -17.82
N LEU A 158 11.52 10.16 -16.88
CA LEU A 158 11.87 10.03 -15.47
C LEU A 158 12.18 8.57 -15.07
N GLY A 159 11.67 7.59 -15.81
CA GLY A 159 11.90 6.16 -15.55
C GLY A 159 11.02 5.54 -14.47
N TYR A 160 9.93 6.21 -14.06
CA TYR A 160 9.02 5.70 -13.03
C TYR A 160 7.58 6.22 -13.20
N TYR A 161 6.64 5.65 -12.43
CA TYR A 161 5.29 6.21 -12.32
C TYR A 161 5.25 7.37 -11.32
N VAL A 162 4.75 8.52 -11.76
CA VAL A 162 4.57 9.69 -10.90
C VAL A 162 3.39 9.52 -9.95
N THR A 163 3.39 10.22 -8.82
CA THR A 163 2.29 10.17 -7.85
C THR A 163 0.95 10.61 -8.47
N ASN A 164 0.94 11.74 -9.17
CA ASN A 164 -0.22 12.29 -9.90
C ASN A 164 0.22 13.42 -10.85
N GLU A 165 -0.75 14.08 -11.48
CA GLU A 165 -0.53 15.19 -12.42
C GLU A 165 0.13 16.43 -11.81
N ILE A 166 0.03 16.61 -10.48
CA ILE A 166 0.60 17.75 -9.75
C ILE A 166 2.00 17.42 -9.22
N PHE A 167 2.22 16.16 -8.84
CA PHE A 167 3.43 15.67 -8.19
C PHE A 167 4.06 14.57 -9.03
N ASP A 168 5.10 14.98 -9.76
CA ASP A 168 6.00 14.15 -10.56
C ASP A 168 7.02 13.36 -9.72
N ASN A 169 6.81 13.25 -8.40
CA ASN A 169 7.67 12.47 -7.53
C ASN A 169 7.37 10.96 -7.61
N LEU A 170 8.41 10.15 -7.41
CA LEU A 170 8.32 8.70 -7.24
C LEU A 170 7.79 8.43 -5.83
N SER A 171 6.59 7.85 -5.74
CA SER A 171 6.04 7.32 -4.49
C SER A 171 6.22 5.81 -4.41
N SER A 172 6.84 5.36 -3.31
CA SER A 172 7.12 3.95 -3.06
C SER A 172 5.85 3.10 -3.08
N SER A 173 4.75 3.58 -2.48
CA SER A 173 3.53 2.78 -2.34
C SER A 173 2.93 2.38 -3.67
N GLY A 174 2.85 3.29 -4.65
CA GLY A 174 2.26 3.00 -5.96
C GLY A 174 3.20 2.18 -6.85
N ASN A 175 4.47 2.58 -6.91
CA ASN A 175 5.47 1.94 -7.77
C ASN A 175 5.81 0.52 -7.31
N LEU A 176 6.07 0.31 -6.02
CA LEU A 176 6.42 -1.02 -5.50
C LEU A 176 5.26 -2.00 -5.61
N LEU A 177 4.01 -1.55 -5.39
CA LEU A 177 2.83 -2.40 -5.58
C LEU A 177 2.64 -2.77 -7.05
N ALA A 178 2.87 -1.83 -7.98
CA ALA A 178 2.81 -2.09 -9.41
C ALA A 178 3.82 -3.18 -9.84
N ILE A 179 5.04 -3.16 -9.29
CA ILE A 179 6.04 -4.21 -9.53
C ILE A 179 5.63 -5.51 -8.84
N ALA A 180 5.31 -5.44 -7.54
CA ALA A 180 5.00 -6.60 -6.71
C ALA A 180 3.74 -7.36 -7.16
N TRP A 181 2.89 -6.75 -7.97
CA TRP A 181 1.73 -7.40 -8.58
C TRP A 181 1.84 -7.58 -10.09
N GLU A 182 3.02 -7.38 -10.68
CA GLU A 182 3.28 -7.62 -12.11
C GLU A 182 2.38 -6.77 -13.04
N MET A 183 2.04 -5.57 -12.57
CA MET A 183 1.38 -4.57 -13.41
C MET A 183 2.38 -3.93 -14.38
N THR A 184 3.62 -3.72 -13.95
CA THR A 184 4.72 -3.16 -14.77
C THR A 184 5.16 -4.13 -15.86
N THR A 185 5.77 -3.64 -16.93
CA THR A 185 6.69 -4.47 -17.73
C THR A 185 8.01 -4.70 -16.96
N PRO A 186 8.83 -5.70 -17.34
CA PRO A 186 10.15 -5.90 -16.72
C PRO A 186 11.04 -4.64 -16.81
N ASP A 187 11.10 -4.00 -17.98
CA ASP A 187 11.91 -2.77 -18.16
C ASP A 187 11.43 -1.62 -17.27
N GLN A 188 10.11 -1.47 -17.10
CA GLN A 188 9.56 -0.46 -16.18
C GLN A 188 9.94 -0.78 -14.73
N ALA A 189 9.88 -2.05 -14.34
CA ALA A 189 10.23 -2.47 -12.99
C ALA A 189 11.70 -2.21 -12.67
N GLU A 190 12.62 -2.58 -13.58
CA GLU A 190 14.04 -2.29 -13.43
C GLU A 190 14.31 -0.79 -13.34
N SER A 191 13.74 0.00 -14.27
CA SER A 191 13.90 1.44 -14.26
C SER A 191 13.41 2.09 -12.96
N ILE A 192 12.30 1.63 -12.40
CA ILE A 192 11.79 2.11 -11.11
C ILE A 192 12.75 1.78 -9.97
N LEU A 193 13.23 0.53 -9.91
CA LEU A 193 14.13 0.07 -8.85
C LEU A 193 15.48 0.79 -8.91
N ASP A 194 16.01 1.02 -10.11
CA ASP A 194 17.23 1.81 -10.33
C ASP A 194 17.05 3.26 -9.87
N CYS A 195 15.93 3.90 -10.20
CA CYS A 195 15.63 5.23 -9.67
C CYS A 195 15.51 5.24 -8.14
N MET A 196 14.92 4.20 -7.54
CA MET A 196 14.80 4.12 -6.08
C MET A 196 16.17 3.97 -5.39
N ASP A 197 17.10 3.25 -5.99
CA ASP A 197 18.50 3.16 -5.55
C ASP A 197 19.25 4.49 -5.74
N GLU A 198 19.15 5.11 -6.92
CA GLU A 198 19.77 6.41 -7.22
C GLU A 198 19.30 7.51 -6.26
N PHE A 199 18.01 7.51 -5.91
CA PHE A 199 17.42 8.46 -4.97
C PHE A 199 17.68 8.13 -3.51
N ASP A 200 18.40 7.04 -3.23
CA ASP A 200 18.73 6.57 -1.89
C ASP A 200 17.48 6.35 -1.00
N MET A 201 16.38 5.92 -1.62
CA MET A 201 15.08 5.82 -0.94
C MET A 201 15.07 4.77 0.17
N ALA A 202 16.05 3.87 0.18
CA ALA A 202 16.19 2.85 1.20
C ALA A 202 16.78 3.37 2.52
N ASN A 203 17.38 4.56 2.51
CA ASN A 203 18.03 5.17 3.66
C ASN A 203 17.11 6.16 4.41
N PRO A 204 17.18 6.25 5.75
CA PRO A 204 18.00 5.42 6.64
C PRO A 204 17.42 4.00 6.86
N VAL A 205 16.09 3.80 6.92
CA VAL A 205 15.54 2.43 7.08
C VAL A 205 14.03 2.31 6.87
N PRO A 206 13.54 1.27 6.18
CA PRO A 206 14.07 0.61 4.99
C PRO A 206 13.59 1.28 3.70
N THR A 207 12.48 2.03 3.69
CA THR A 207 11.99 2.70 2.47
C THR A 207 11.20 3.95 2.83
N GLN A 208 11.62 5.09 2.30
CA GLN A 208 10.92 6.38 2.42
C GLN A 208 9.60 6.39 1.61
N VAL A 209 8.66 7.28 1.95
CA VAL A 209 7.38 7.37 1.22
C VAL A 209 7.54 7.89 -0.20
N VAL A 210 8.36 8.94 -0.38
CA VAL A 210 8.67 9.58 -1.67
C VAL A 210 10.11 10.03 -1.72
N HIS A 211 10.72 10.05 -2.92
CA HIS A 211 12.09 10.57 -3.06
C HIS A 211 12.18 12.09 -2.83
N ARG A 212 11.12 12.82 -3.22
CA ARG A 212 11.04 14.27 -3.08
C ARG A 212 9.79 14.65 -2.29
N ALA A 213 10.01 15.30 -1.15
CA ALA A 213 8.95 15.72 -0.25
C ALA A 213 7.96 16.69 -0.92
N TYR A 214 6.71 16.61 -0.49
CA TYR A 214 5.67 17.53 -0.95
C TYR A 214 5.89 18.94 -0.37
N PRO A 215 5.50 20.01 -1.10
CA PRO A 215 5.53 21.36 -0.55
C PRO A 215 4.68 21.47 0.72
N ASN A 216 5.17 22.20 1.73
CA ASN A 216 4.51 22.35 3.04
C ASN A 216 3.02 22.77 2.98
N LYS A 217 2.59 23.47 1.92
CA LYS A 217 1.18 23.85 1.74
C LYS A 217 0.23 22.65 1.53
N PHE A 218 0.76 21.50 1.11
CA PHE A 218 -0.01 20.26 0.93
C PHE A 218 0.05 19.33 2.14
N VAL A 219 0.90 19.63 3.12
CA VAL A 219 0.96 18.87 4.37
C VAL A 219 -0.13 19.38 5.32
N ALA A 220 -0.87 18.47 5.93
CA ALA A 220 -1.91 18.76 6.91
C ALA A 220 -1.39 19.71 8.01
N LEU A 221 -2.23 20.67 8.42
CA LEU A 221 -1.81 21.76 9.31
C LEU A 221 -1.42 21.23 10.69
N GLU A 222 -2.16 20.26 11.19
CA GLU A 222 -1.89 19.52 12.43
C GLU A 222 -0.53 18.82 12.40
N ASN A 223 -0.14 18.18 11.30
CA ASN A 223 1.16 17.51 11.18
C ASN A 223 2.30 18.52 11.16
N ARG A 224 2.09 19.68 10.52
CA ARG A 224 3.07 20.78 10.50
C ARG A 224 3.29 21.33 11.90
N TRP A 225 2.23 21.57 12.66
CA TRP A 225 2.33 22.08 14.04
C TRP A 225 2.80 21.01 15.03
N GLY A 226 2.49 19.74 14.78
CA GLY A 226 2.96 18.60 15.58
C GLY A 226 4.42 18.22 15.36
N GLY A 227 5.15 18.91 14.46
CA GLY A 227 6.55 18.63 14.16
C GLY A 227 6.77 17.31 13.39
N ILE A 228 5.74 16.82 12.69
CA ILE A 228 5.73 15.54 11.97
C ILE A 228 5.37 15.74 10.49
N ALA A 229 5.81 16.85 9.90
CA ALA A 229 5.58 17.15 8.48
C ALA A 229 6.25 16.12 7.54
N ASN A 230 7.22 15.36 8.05
CA ASN A 230 7.93 14.30 7.34
C ASN A 230 7.16 12.96 7.29
N TYR A 231 6.09 12.80 8.06
CA TYR A 231 5.40 11.52 8.31
C TYR A 231 5.01 10.72 7.06
N HIS A 232 4.39 11.38 6.07
CA HIS A 232 4.04 10.81 4.77
C HIS A 232 4.90 11.38 3.63
N THR A 233 6.13 11.80 3.94
CA THR A 233 7.06 12.37 2.96
C THR A 233 8.40 11.64 2.97
N SER A 234 9.36 12.11 3.75
CA SER A 234 10.71 11.52 3.87
C SER A 234 10.85 10.51 5.00
N ALA A 235 9.82 10.36 5.86
CA ALA A 235 9.84 9.32 6.86
C ALA A 235 9.74 7.94 6.20
N ALA A 236 10.36 6.96 6.83
CA ALA A 236 10.44 5.61 6.29
C ALA A 236 9.52 4.66 7.06
N TRP A 237 8.94 3.71 6.32
CA TRP A 237 7.91 2.81 6.82
C TRP A 237 8.30 1.35 6.56
N LEU A 238 8.17 0.49 7.57
CA LEU A 238 8.58 -0.91 7.44
C LEU A 238 7.71 -1.67 6.43
N TRP A 239 6.42 -1.35 6.34
CA TRP A 239 5.54 -1.99 5.35
C TRP A 239 5.94 -1.64 3.90
N LEU A 240 6.43 -0.42 3.65
CA LEU A 240 7.02 -0.03 2.36
C LEU A 240 8.32 -0.79 2.11
N GLY A 241 9.15 -0.97 3.15
CA GLY A 241 10.32 -1.85 3.11
C GLY A 241 9.98 -3.27 2.69
N GLY A 242 8.91 -3.83 3.27
CA GLY A 242 8.42 -5.16 2.90
C GLY A 242 8.08 -5.26 1.42
N TRP A 243 7.33 -4.29 0.88
CA TRP A 243 7.03 -4.26 -0.56
C TRP A 243 8.27 -4.02 -1.43
N HIS A 244 9.25 -3.26 -0.94
CA HIS A 244 10.51 -3.03 -1.65
C HIS A 244 11.31 -4.33 -1.78
N ILE A 245 11.43 -5.10 -0.69
CA ILE A 245 12.04 -6.43 -0.69
C ILE A 245 11.30 -7.38 -1.64
N ILE A 246 9.96 -7.36 -1.63
CA ILE A 246 9.14 -8.18 -2.54
C ILE A 246 9.39 -7.82 -4.01
N ALA A 247 9.43 -6.53 -4.34
CA ALA A 247 9.68 -6.05 -5.69
C ALA A 247 11.07 -6.50 -6.17
N LEU A 248 12.11 -6.30 -5.36
CA LEU A 248 13.48 -6.75 -5.66
C LEU A 248 13.55 -8.27 -5.85
N ALA A 249 12.92 -9.05 -4.97
CA ALA A 249 12.93 -10.51 -5.06
C ALA A 249 12.22 -11.05 -6.31
N ARG A 250 11.14 -10.38 -6.75
CA ARG A 250 10.43 -10.74 -8.00
C ARG A 250 11.20 -10.37 -9.26
N MET A 251 12.00 -9.30 -9.20
CA MET A 251 12.92 -8.91 -10.26
C MET A 251 14.28 -9.62 -10.16
N GLU A 252 14.39 -10.65 -9.32
CA GLU A 252 15.62 -11.44 -9.14
C GLU A 252 16.85 -10.63 -8.68
N ARG A 253 16.65 -9.44 -8.13
CA ARG A 253 17.68 -8.58 -7.50
C ARG A 253 17.97 -9.03 -6.07
N PHE A 254 18.39 -10.30 -5.93
CA PHE A 254 18.46 -10.99 -4.64
C PHE A 254 19.44 -10.35 -3.66
N MET A 255 20.59 -9.86 -4.13
CA MET A 255 21.57 -9.22 -3.26
C MET A 255 21.02 -7.96 -2.59
N GLU A 256 20.28 -7.15 -3.34
CA GLU A 256 19.64 -5.94 -2.82
C GLU A 256 18.48 -6.26 -1.90
N ALA A 257 17.66 -7.27 -2.25
CA ALA A 257 16.59 -7.76 -1.40
C ALA A 257 17.14 -8.28 -0.06
N GLU A 258 18.24 -9.02 -0.08
CA GLU A 258 18.91 -9.55 1.12
C GLU A 258 19.45 -8.43 2.00
N LEU A 259 20.16 -7.46 1.40
CA LEU A 259 20.68 -6.31 2.11
C LEU A 259 19.56 -5.50 2.77
N LEU A 260 18.46 -5.26 2.05
CA LEU A 260 17.34 -4.51 2.57
C LEU A 260 16.59 -5.26 3.68
N LEU A 261 16.42 -6.58 3.54
CA LEU A 261 15.86 -7.44 4.57
C LEU A 261 16.74 -7.47 5.83
N TYR A 262 18.07 -7.50 5.67
CA TYR A 262 19.02 -7.40 6.78
C TYR A 262 18.91 -6.06 7.52
N ARG A 263 18.87 -4.93 6.79
CA ARG A 263 18.68 -3.59 7.37
C ARG A 263 17.36 -3.47 8.13
N LEU A 264 16.28 -3.96 7.52
CA LEU A 264 14.95 -4.00 8.14
C LEU A 264 14.99 -4.81 9.45
N SER A 265 15.59 -6.00 9.42
CA SER A 265 15.68 -6.89 10.58
C SER A 265 16.51 -6.28 11.71
N ASN A 266 17.62 -5.63 11.38
CA ASN A 266 18.47 -4.94 12.36
C ASN A 266 17.73 -3.85 13.13
N VAL A 267 16.84 -3.12 12.46
CA VAL A 267 16.04 -2.08 13.12
C VAL A 267 15.06 -2.67 14.11
N ILE A 268 14.37 -3.76 13.73
CA ILE A 268 13.45 -4.45 14.64
C ILE A 268 14.20 -5.02 15.84
N VAL A 269 15.40 -5.59 15.63
CA VAL A 269 16.24 -6.10 16.71
C VAL A 269 16.74 -4.98 17.62
N ARG A 270 17.17 -3.85 17.06
CA ARG A 270 17.63 -2.67 17.81
C ARG A 270 16.53 -2.13 18.72
N ASP A 271 15.32 -2.00 18.19
CA ASP A 271 14.22 -1.34 18.90
C ASP A 271 13.41 -2.32 19.77
N GLY A 272 13.58 -3.63 19.57
CA GLY A 272 12.85 -4.68 20.29
C GLY A 272 11.36 -4.76 19.94
N ALA A 273 10.91 -3.98 18.96
CA ALA A 273 9.53 -3.93 18.49
C ALA A 273 9.46 -3.43 17.04
N VAL A 274 8.30 -3.66 16.41
CA VAL A 274 7.97 -3.11 15.08
C VAL A 274 7.29 -1.75 15.28
N HIS A 275 8.02 -0.67 15.03
CA HIS A 275 7.47 0.69 15.04
C HIS A 275 6.77 1.05 13.72
N GLU A 276 5.87 2.02 13.79
CA GLU A 276 5.13 2.58 12.65
C GLU A 276 6.03 3.25 11.61
N VAL A 277 6.87 4.17 12.06
CA VAL A 277 7.52 5.14 11.20
C VAL A 277 8.87 5.54 11.77
N TYR A 278 9.84 5.76 10.88
CA TYR A 278 11.20 6.14 11.19
C TYR A 278 11.53 7.51 10.62
N ALA A 279 12.20 8.34 11.42
CA ALA A 279 12.67 9.64 11.01
C ALA A 279 13.92 9.54 10.12
N PRO A 280 14.30 10.64 9.43
CA PRO A 280 15.51 10.68 8.60
C PRO A 280 16.83 10.39 9.32
N ASP A 281 16.85 10.36 10.65
CA ASP A 281 18.00 9.94 11.47
C ASP A 281 18.08 8.41 11.69
N GLY A 282 17.06 7.66 11.24
CA GLY A 282 16.99 6.19 11.35
C GLY A 282 16.40 5.68 12.66
N PHE A 283 15.96 6.56 13.55
CA PHE A 283 15.25 6.20 14.77
C PHE A 283 13.73 6.30 14.56
N HIS A 284 12.95 5.65 15.42
CA HIS A 284 11.49 5.76 15.36
C HIS A 284 11.08 7.24 15.52
N LEU A 285 10.14 7.70 14.69
CA LEU A 285 9.74 9.09 14.67
C LEU A 285 9.12 9.47 16.02
N SER A 286 9.72 10.45 16.68
CA SER A 286 9.23 11.02 17.93
C SER A 286 9.40 12.53 17.92
N SER A 287 8.36 13.24 18.33
CA SER A 287 8.33 14.68 18.56
C SER A 287 7.73 14.96 19.93
N PHE A 288 7.68 16.23 20.35
CA PHE A 288 7.01 16.58 21.60
C PHE A 288 5.53 16.17 21.64
N TRP A 289 4.85 16.12 20.48
CA TRP A 289 3.41 15.86 20.37
C TRP A 289 3.07 14.49 19.78
N TYR A 290 4.07 13.72 19.35
CA TYR A 290 3.86 12.46 18.66
C TYR A 290 4.96 11.46 19.00
N THR A 291 4.61 10.18 19.13
CA THR A 291 5.57 9.09 19.19
C THR A 291 5.02 7.94 18.37
N SER A 292 5.88 7.35 17.54
CA SER A 292 5.55 6.23 16.68
C SER A 292 4.92 5.07 17.46
N GLU A 293 3.80 4.56 16.96
CA GLU A 293 3.11 3.42 17.56
C GLU A 293 3.96 2.14 17.48
N ALA A 294 3.96 1.37 18.57
CA ALA A 294 4.57 0.03 18.63
C ALA A 294 3.90 -0.81 19.74
N PRO A 295 3.77 -2.13 19.56
CA PRO A 295 4.06 -2.90 18.34
C PRO A 295 2.96 -2.74 17.28
N LEU A 296 3.34 -2.51 16.02
CA LEU A 296 2.38 -2.21 14.97
C LEU A 296 2.13 -3.40 14.00
N THR A 297 0.89 -3.86 13.98
CA THR A 297 0.48 -5.12 13.35
C THR A 297 0.70 -5.18 11.84
N TRP A 298 0.28 -4.16 11.07
CA TRP A 298 0.38 -4.23 9.60
C TRP A 298 1.82 -4.23 9.08
N SER A 299 2.73 -3.56 9.78
CA SER A 299 4.15 -3.55 9.46
C SER A 299 4.76 -4.90 9.82
N ALA A 300 4.40 -5.46 10.98
CA ALA A 300 4.87 -6.79 11.38
C ALA A 300 4.42 -7.88 10.39
N GLY A 301 3.15 -7.83 9.97
CA GLY A 301 2.62 -8.74 8.95
C GLY A 301 3.36 -8.62 7.61
N MET A 302 3.64 -7.39 7.16
CA MET A 302 4.39 -7.16 5.92
C MET A 302 5.84 -7.63 5.99
N VAL A 303 6.50 -7.52 7.14
CA VAL A 303 7.86 -8.03 7.34
C VAL A 303 7.90 -9.55 7.20
N VAL A 304 6.98 -10.26 7.85
CA VAL A 304 6.86 -11.72 7.74
C VAL A 304 6.56 -12.13 6.30
N TYR A 305 5.64 -11.43 5.64
CA TYR A 305 5.28 -11.73 4.26
C TYR A 305 6.44 -11.50 3.29
N ALA A 306 7.18 -10.40 3.44
CA ALA A 306 8.35 -10.09 2.61
C ALA A 306 9.44 -11.16 2.76
N HIS A 307 9.72 -11.59 3.99
CA HIS A 307 10.66 -12.68 4.24
C HIS A 307 10.22 -14.00 3.57
N TYR A 308 8.94 -14.36 3.69
CA TYR A 308 8.39 -15.55 3.03
C TYR A 308 8.55 -15.51 1.51
N VAL A 309 8.21 -14.38 0.88
CA VAL A 309 8.34 -14.21 -0.57
C VAL A 309 9.81 -14.30 -0.99
N TYR A 310 10.70 -13.58 -0.32
CA TYR A 310 12.14 -13.62 -0.60
C TYR A 310 12.69 -15.06 -0.55
N GLN A 311 12.42 -15.80 0.54
CA GLN A 311 12.87 -17.18 0.70
C GLN A 311 12.36 -18.10 -0.43
N ARG A 312 11.09 -17.94 -0.84
CA ARG A 312 10.51 -18.73 -1.93
C ARG A 312 11.21 -18.47 -3.27
N HIS A 313 11.55 -17.22 -3.60
CA HIS A 313 12.26 -16.90 -4.84
C HIS A 313 13.73 -17.38 -4.82
N VAL A 314 14.42 -17.22 -3.68
CA VAL A 314 15.78 -17.75 -3.50
C VAL A 314 15.80 -19.28 -3.61
N GLN A 315 14.80 -19.98 -3.07
CA GLN A 315 14.69 -21.43 -3.22
C GLN A 315 14.41 -21.86 -4.67
N LYS A 316 13.58 -21.12 -5.41
CA LYS A 316 13.35 -21.36 -6.85
C LYS A 316 14.68 -21.28 -7.63
N LEU A 317 15.53 -20.29 -7.34
CA LEU A 317 16.86 -20.14 -7.96
C LEU A 317 17.77 -21.34 -7.68
N HIS A 318 17.88 -21.75 -6.42
CA HIS A 318 18.75 -22.87 -6.02
C HIS A 318 18.28 -24.23 -6.57
N ASN A 319 16.98 -24.42 -6.76
CA ASN A 319 16.41 -25.69 -7.19
C ASN A 319 16.33 -25.86 -8.72
N GLY A 320 16.64 -24.83 -9.52
CA GLY A 320 16.78 -24.94 -10.97
C GLY A 320 15.56 -25.46 -11.77
N ALA A 321 14.34 -25.45 -11.22
CA ALA A 321 13.18 -26.01 -11.90
C ALA A 321 11.82 -25.44 -11.45
N THR A 322 10.98 -25.24 -12.47
CA THR A 322 9.53 -25.04 -12.48
C THR A 322 8.80 -25.82 -11.38
N ILE A 323 8.18 -25.10 -10.45
CA ILE A 323 7.01 -25.62 -9.73
C ILE A 323 5.83 -24.85 -10.29
N SER A 324 4.95 -25.56 -11.01
CA SER A 324 3.68 -25.04 -11.50
C SER A 324 2.94 -24.36 -10.36
N GLU A 325 2.59 -23.09 -10.54
CA GLU A 325 1.76 -22.34 -9.62
C GLU A 325 0.33 -22.84 -9.73
N ASN A 326 -0.10 -23.59 -8.71
CA ASN A 326 -1.50 -23.63 -8.30
C ASN A 326 -1.67 -22.66 -7.15
#